data_AF-A0A378THG9-F1
#
_entry.id   AF-A0A378THG9-F1
#
_cell.length_a   1.000
_cell.length_b   1.000
_cell.length_c   1.000
_cell.angle_alpha   90.00
_cell.angle_beta   90.00
_cell.angle_gamma   90.00
#
_symmetry.space_group_name_H-M   'P 1'
#
loop_
_entity.id
_entity.type
_entity.pdbx_description
1 polymer ?
#
loop_
_entity_poly.entity_id
_entity_poly.type
_entity_poly.pdbx_seq_one_letter_code
_entity_poly.pdbx_strand_id
1 'polypeptide(L)'
;MTDLRPVDVDPTTDLVLDRVVDVSPRAVWDAWTDPDLLVQWFTPAPWSTVKAELDVRPGGRMHTVMASPEGEQYPSTGCYLEVVQERRLIWTSALAPGYRPVPVLEGEFAMTVVLDLVPEGDGTRYIATVLHDSEAARKQHEAMGFAEGWGAALDQLVTLVKGR
;
A
#
# COMPACT_ATOMS: atom_id res chain seq x y z
N MET A 1 -9.65 0.24 -23.57
CA MET A 1 -9.13 -0.18 -22.25
C MET A 1 -7.67 -0.46 -22.42
N THR A 2 -6.79 0.33 -21.81
CA THR A 2 -5.35 0.05 -21.81
C THR A 2 -5.13 -1.21 -20.99
N ASP A 3 -4.54 -2.23 -21.61
CA ASP A 3 -4.12 -3.43 -20.92
C ASP A 3 -3.03 -3.03 -19.90
N LEU A 4 -3.23 -3.39 -18.64
CA LEU A 4 -2.27 -3.06 -17.59
C LEU A 4 -1.06 -3.96 -17.76
N ARG A 5 0.14 -3.36 -17.85
CA ARG A 5 1.35 -4.16 -17.94
C ARG A 5 1.49 -5.04 -16.70
N PRO A 6 1.66 -6.36 -16.84
CA PRO A 6 1.97 -7.23 -15.71
C PRO A 6 3.27 -6.78 -15.03
N VAL A 7 3.36 -6.96 -13.72
CA VAL A 7 4.61 -6.84 -12.98
C VAL A 7 5.38 -8.15 -13.17
N ASP A 8 6.62 -8.05 -13.65
CA ASP A 8 7.56 -9.19 -13.66
C ASP A 8 8.18 -9.29 -12.27
N VAL A 9 7.71 -10.25 -11.47
CA VAL A 9 8.07 -10.39 -10.06
C VAL A 9 9.43 -11.06 -9.94
N ASP A 10 10.38 -10.40 -9.27
CA ASP A 10 11.65 -11.00 -8.87
C ASP A 10 11.58 -11.43 -7.39
N PRO A 11 11.53 -12.74 -7.07
CA PRO A 11 11.44 -13.21 -5.69
C PRO A 11 12.65 -12.85 -4.82
N THR A 12 13.76 -12.41 -5.43
CA THR A 12 14.95 -11.93 -4.74
C THR A 12 14.71 -10.57 -4.10
N THR A 13 13.93 -9.70 -4.73
CA THR A 13 13.71 -8.31 -4.31
C THR A 13 12.27 -7.96 -4.01
N ASP A 14 11.32 -8.85 -4.32
CA ASP A 14 9.90 -8.53 -4.29
C ASP A 14 9.15 -9.41 -3.28
N LEU A 15 8.16 -8.81 -2.62
CA LEU A 15 7.17 -9.50 -1.79
C LEU A 15 5.80 -9.39 -2.43
N VAL A 16 4.98 -10.44 -2.33
CA VAL A 16 3.64 -10.48 -2.93
C VAL A 16 2.61 -10.92 -1.90
N LEU A 17 1.52 -10.15 -1.81
CA LEU A 17 0.26 -10.59 -1.21
C LEU A 17 -0.78 -10.72 -2.32
N ASP A 18 -1.30 -11.93 -2.54
CA ASP A 18 -2.34 -12.23 -3.53
C ASP A 18 -3.51 -12.93 -2.83
N ARG A 19 -4.64 -12.23 -2.72
CA ARG A 19 -5.83 -12.73 -2.03
C ARG A 19 -7.10 -12.33 -2.76
N VAL A 20 -8.06 -13.26 -2.83
CA VAL A 20 -9.43 -12.94 -3.23
C VAL A 20 -10.20 -12.48 -2.01
N VAL A 21 -10.87 -11.33 -2.11
CA VAL A 21 -11.70 -10.74 -1.07
C VAL A 21 -13.12 -10.52 -1.58
N ASP A 22 -14.10 -10.78 -0.73
CA ASP A 22 -15.53 -10.71 -1.04
C ASP A 22 -16.07 -9.27 -0.91
N VAL A 23 -15.44 -8.35 -1.62
CA VAL A 23 -15.81 -6.93 -1.73
C VAL A 23 -15.47 -6.44 -3.13
N SER A 24 -16.23 -5.45 -3.65
CA SER A 24 -16.02 -4.96 -5.01
C SER A 24 -14.70 -4.18 -5.18
N PRO A 25 -14.11 -4.13 -6.39
CA PRO A 25 -12.88 -3.37 -6.64
C PRO A 25 -13.04 -1.89 -6.31
N ARG A 26 -14.25 -1.34 -6.53
CA ARG A 26 -14.59 0.03 -6.15
C ARG A 26 -14.53 0.25 -4.64
N ALA A 27 -15.05 -0.66 -3.83
CA ALA A 27 -14.96 -0.54 -2.38
C ALA A 27 -13.51 -0.54 -1.88
N VAL A 28 -12.66 -1.40 -2.46
CA VAL A 28 -11.22 -1.42 -2.17
C VAL A 28 -10.55 -0.13 -2.63
N TRP A 29 -10.87 0.35 -3.82
CA TRP A 29 -10.35 1.60 -4.37
C TRP A 29 -10.68 2.80 -3.49
N ASP A 30 -11.94 2.94 -3.10
CA ASP A 30 -12.41 4.03 -2.24
C ASP A 30 -11.65 3.98 -0.90
N ALA A 31 -11.46 2.79 -0.32
CA ALA A 31 -10.70 2.61 0.92
C ALA A 31 -9.22 3.02 0.83
N TRP A 32 -8.61 2.90 -0.36
CA TRP A 32 -7.22 3.31 -0.62
C TRP A 32 -7.04 4.77 -1.00
N THR A 33 -8.09 5.43 -1.50
CA THR A 33 -8.00 6.76 -2.13
C THR A 33 -8.73 7.86 -1.35
N ASP A 34 -9.57 7.50 -0.39
CA ASP A 34 -10.17 8.42 0.56
C ASP A 34 -9.32 8.45 1.87
N PRO A 35 -8.75 9.60 2.25
CA PRO A 35 -7.95 9.71 3.48
C PRO A 35 -8.75 9.39 4.74
N ASP A 36 -10.05 9.69 4.78
CA ASP A 36 -10.90 9.43 5.94
C ASP A 36 -11.17 7.93 6.10
N LEU A 37 -11.17 7.18 5.01
CA LEU A 37 -11.18 5.73 5.03
C LEU A 37 -9.81 5.15 5.41
N LEU A 38 -8.74 5.64 4.78
CA LEU A 38 -7.38 5.09 4.94
C LEU A 38 -6.95 5.02 6.42
N VAL A 39 -7.24 6.07 7.19
CA VAL A 39 -6.88 6.15 8.62
C VAL A 39 -7.52 5.04 9.47
N GLN A 40 -8.60 4.40 9.00
CA GLN A 40 -9.35 3.41 9.77
C GLN A 40 -8.79 1.99 9.64
N TRP A 41 -7.95 1.70 8.64
CA TRP A 41 -7.56 0.31 8.34
C TRP A 41 -6.10 0.11 7.93
N PHE A 42 -5.41 1.14 7.40
CA PHE A 42 -4.14 0.98 6.69
C PHE A 42 -3.00 0.43 7.56
N THR A 43 -3.03 0.72 8.85
CA THR A 43 -2.10 0.17 9.83
C THR A 43 -2.79 -0.93 10.65
N PRO A 44 -2.21 -2.13 10.73
CA PRO A 44 -2.78 -3.20 11.55
C PRO A 44 -2.67 -2.89 13.05
N ALA A 45 -3.72 -3.22 13.80
CA ALA A 45 -3.71 -3.15 15.25
C ALA A 45 -2.55 -4.00 15.85
N PRO A 46 -1.94 -3.60 16.97
CA PRO A 46 -2.33 -2.51 17.86
C PRO A 46 -1.80 -1.12 17.46
N TRP A 47 -1.07 -1.01 16.34
CA TRP A 47 -0.70 0.28 15.78
C TRP A 47 -1.90 0.92 15.07
N SER A 48 -1.81 2.21 14.73
CA SER A 48 -2.87 2.91 14.00
C SER A 48 -2.32 3.91 12.99
N THR A 49 -3.12 4.25 11.98
CA THR A 49 -2.87 5.43 11.15
C THR A 49 -3.64 6.60 11.75
N VAL A 50 -2.94 7.62 12.25
CA VAL A 50 -3.58 8.78 12.91
C VAL A 50 -3.78 9.96 11.97
N LYS A 51 -3.15 9.94 10.80
CA LYS A 51 -3.27 10.97 9.77
C LYS A 51 -3.03 10.40 8.39
N ALA A 52 -3.81 10.85 7.41
CA ALA A 52 -3.59 10.61 6.00
C ALA A 52 -3.81 11.89 5.18
N GLU A 53 -2.95 12.16 4.21
CA GLU A 53 -3.09 13.22 3.23
C GLU A 53 -2.75 12.64 1.85
N LEU A 54 -3.75 12.54 0.97
CA LEU A 54 -3.65 11.85 -0.31
C LEU A 54 -3.96 12.80 -1.47
N ASP A 55 -3.02 12.98 -2.38
CA ASP A 55 -3.20 13.64 -3.68
C ASP A 55 -3.09 12.56 -4.76
N VAL A 56 -4.22 11.86 -5.00
CA VAL A 56 -4.30 10.59 -5.75
C VAL A 56 -4.19 10.84 -7.27
N ARG A 57 -3.00 11.20 -7.72
CA ARG A 57 -2.62 11.37 -9.13
C ARG A 57 -1.12 11.12 -9.30
N PRO A 58 -0.62 10.76 -10.48
CA PRO A 58 0.83 10.64 -10.72
C PRO A 58 1.59 11.91 -10.30
N GLY A 59 2.65 11.73 -9.53
CA GLY A 59 3.45 12.81 -8.95
C GLY A 59 2.85 13.42 -7.67
N GLY A 60 1.64 13.00 -7.29
CA GLY A 60 0.94 13.45 -6.10
C GLY A 60 1.48 12.79 -4.82
N ARG A 61 1.20 13.44 -3.68
CA ARG A 61 1.65 13.01 -2.36
C ARG A 61 0.81 11.86 -1.82
N MET A 62 1.47 10.85 -1.27
CA MET A 62 0.86 9.92 -0.31
C MET A 62 1.55 10.13 1.03
N HIS A 63 0.84 10.68 2.01
CA HIS A 63 1.40 10.89 3.34
C HIS A 63 0.54 10.24 4.40
N THR A 64 1.19 9.48 5.27
CA THR A 64 0.56 8.85 6.43
C THR A 64 1.39 9.12 7.68
N VAL A 65 0.72 9.12 8.83
CA VAL A 65 1.38 9.09 10.14
C VAL A 65 0.88 7.88 10.88
N MET A 66 1.78 6.94 11.14
CA MET A 66 1.48 5.78 11.98
C MET A 66 1.75 6.13 13.43
N ALA A 67 0.97 5.58 14.36
CA ALA A 67 1.21 5.69 15.78
C ALA A 67 1.38 4.31 16.42
N SER A 68 2.38 4.18 17.30
CA SER A 68 2.54 3.01 18.15
C SER A 68 1.46 2.97 19.23
N PRO A 69 1.26 1.81 19.91
CA PRO A 69 0.36 1.71 21.06
C PRO A 69 0.70 2.69 22.20
N GLU A 70 1.97 3.08 22.32
CA GLU A 70 2.48 4.04 23.29
C GLU A 70 2.30 5.51 22.86
N GLY A 71 1.85 5.74 21.61
CA GLY A 71 1.56 7.06 21.05
C GLY A 71 2.71 7.72 20.30
N GLU A 72 3.83 7.02 20.10
CA GLU A 72 4.94 7.51 19.26
C GLU A 72 4.50 7.58 17.79
N GLN A 73 4.86 8.66 17.10
CA GLN A 73 4.41 8.92 15.74
C GLN A 73 5.51 8.78 14.71
N TYR A 74 5.19 8.12 13.60
CA TYR A 74 6.09 7.75 12.52
C TYR A 74 5.52 8.28 11.20
N PRO A 75 5.91 9.49 10.77
CA PRO A 75 5.46 10.05 9.50
C PRO A 75 6.17 9.39 8.32
N SER A 76 5.41 9.04 7.28
CA SER A 76 5.92 8.57 6.00
C SER A 76 5.37 9.42 4.86
N THR A 77 6.21 9.81 3.91
CA THR A 77 5.78 10.52 2.70
C THR A 77 6.33 9.81 1.48
N GLY A 78 5.44 9.53 0.53
CA GLY A 78 5.76 8.97 -0.77
C GLY A 78 5.11 9.74 -1.92
N CYS A 79 5.23 9.14 -3.10
CA CYS A 79 4.75 9.69 -4.36
C CYS A 79 3.95 8.63 -5.12
N TYR A 80 2.75 8.98 -5.59
CA TYR A 80 2.02 8.17 -6.56
C TYR A 80 2.76 8.19 -7.92
N LEU A 81 2.84 7.04 -8.57
CA LEU A 81 3.48 6.84 -9.88
C LEU A 81 2.45 6.58 -10.97
N GLU A 82 1.44 5.77 -10.67
CA GLU A 82 0.36 5.41 -11.59
C GLU A 82 -0.95 5.30 -10.82
N VAL A 83 -2.03 5.84 -11.39
CA VAL A 83 -3.38 5.84 -10.80
C VAL A 83 -4.36 5.48 -11.90
N VAL A 84 -4.85 4.25 -11.88
CA VAL A 84 -5.86 3.75 -12.81
C VAL A 84 -7.08 3.34 -12.00
N GLN A 85 -8.10 4.20 -12.03
CA GLN A 85 -9.31 4.06 -11.24
C GLN A 85 -9.85 2.62 -11.23
N GLU A 86 -10.09 2.12 -10.01
CA GLU A 86 -10.66 0.80 -9.69
C GLU A 86 -9.84 -0.40 -10.20
N ARG A 87 -8.61 -0.17 -10.69
CA ARG A 87 -7.77 -1.22 -11.26
C ARG A 87 -6.36 -1.26 -10.74
N ARG A 88 -5.70 -0.10 -10.59
CA ARG A 88 -4.28 -0.05 -10.18
C ARG A 88 -3.89 1.22 -9.45
N LEU A 89 -3.13 1.05 -8.37
CA LEU A 89 -2.37 2.12 -7.71
C LEU A 89 -0.90 1.72 -7.65
N ILE A 90 -0.01 2.59 -8.13
CA ILE A 90 1.42 2.47 -7.90
C ILE A 90 1.88 3.68 -7.09
N TRP A 91 2.59 3.44 -5.99
CA TRP A 91 3.23 4.50 -5.21
C TRP A 91 4.58 4.03 -4.69
N THR A 92 5.43 4.97 -4.30
CA THR A 92 6.76 4.67 -3.78
C THR A 92 7.13 5.57 -2.59
N SER A 93 7.89 5.03 -1.64
CA SER A 93 8.58 5.83 -0.61
C SER A 93 9.95 6.34 -1.08
N ALA A 94 10.46 5.88 -2.23
CA ALA A 94 11.73 6.33 -2.79
C ALA A 94 11.69 7.77 -3.35
N LEU A 95 10.49 8.32 -3.55
CA LEU A 95 10.27 9.65 -4.10
C LEU A 95 9.31 10.44 -3.21
N ALA A 96 9.63 11.72 -3.02
CA ALA A 96 8.73 12.76 -2.53
C ALA A 96 7.84 13.30 -3.68
N PRO A 97 6.80 14.11 -3.37
CA PRO A 97 5.89 14.66 -4.38
C PRO A 97 6.62 15.39 -5.51
N GLY A 98 6.08 15.27 -6.72
CA GLY A 98 6.72 15.78 -7.94
C GLY A 98 7.91 14.95 -8.41
N TYR A 99 7.93 13.65 -8.08
CA TYR A 99 8.98 12.69 -8.45
C TYR A 99 10.38 13.08 -7.97
N ARG A 100 10.47 13.67 -6.77
CA ARG A 100 11.74 14.13 -6.21
C ARG A 100 12.42 12.98 -5.47
N PRO A 101 13.64 12.55 -5.84
CA PRO A 101 14.33 11.49 -5.11
C PRO A 101 14.54 11.86 -3.66
N VAL A 102 14.37 10.89 -2.77
CA VAL A 102 14.71 11.02 -1.35
C VAL A 102 15.81 10.01 -0.99
N PRO A 103 16.79 10.39 -0.16
CA PRO A 103 17.79 9.46 0.32
C PRO A 103 17.13 8.45 1.28
N VAL A 104 17.51 7.19 1.17
CA VAL A 104 17.19 6.17 2.17
C VAL A 104 18.14 6.34 3.34
N LEU A 105 17.60 6.49 4.55
CA LEU A 105 18.41 6.63 5.76
C LEU A 105 18.97 5.29 6.21
N GLU A 106 20.05 5.32 6.98
CA GLU A 106 20.67 4.11 7.51
C GLU A 106 19.66 3.32 8.36
N GLY A 107 19.50 2.04 8.05
CA GLY A 107 18.55 1.14 8.73
C GLY A 107 17.12 1.20 8.17
N GLU A 108 16.83 2.09 7.22
CA GLU A 108 15.55 2.14 6.50
C GLU A 108 15.67 1.48 5.12
N PHE A 109 14.53 1.28 4.48
CA PHE A 109 14.47 0.87 3.07
C PHE A 109 13.38 1.68 2.36
N ALA A 110 13.62 1.97 1.08
CA ALA A 110 12.57 2.42 0.19
C ALA A 110 11.84 1.22 -0.43
N MET A 111 10.58 1.42 -0.80
CA MET A 111 9.81 0.43 -1.54
C MET A 111 8.91 1.09 -2.58
N THR A 112 8.60 0.33 -3.62
CA THR A 112 7.54 0.66 -4.58
C THR A 112 6.45 -0.39 -4.48
N VAL A 113 5.21 0.05 -4.29
CA VAL A 113 4.05 -0.83 -4.19
C VAL A 113 3.27 -0.74 -5.49
N VAL A 114 3.02 -1.88 -6.11
CA VAL A 114 2.02 -2.05 -7.18
C VAL A 114 0.83 -2.78 -6.58
N LEU A 115 -0.29 -2.08 -6.48
CA LEU A 115 -1.57 -2.64 -6.09
C LEU A 115 -2.42 -2.83 -7.34
N ASP A 116 -2.73 -4.09 -7.66
CA ASP A 116 -3.68 -4.47 -8.69
C ASP A 116 -5.00 -4.96 -8.07
N LEU A 117 -6.10 -4.48 -8.64
CA LEU A 117 -7.47 -4.84 -8.29
C LEU A 117 -8.12 -5.48 -9.51
N VAL A 118 -8.29 -6.80 -9.47
CA VAL A 118 -8.90 -7.55 -10.56
C VAL A 118 -10.29 -8.01 -10.13
N PRO A 119 -11.37 -7.65 -10.85
CA PRO A 119 -12.69 -8.20 -10.57
C PRO A 119 -12.68 -9.73 -10.66
N GLU A 120 -13.17 -10.41 -9.62
CA GLU A 120 -13.26 -11.87 -9.58
C GLU A 120 -14.61 -12.30 -8.98
N GLY A 121 -15.55 -12.68 -9.85
CA GLY A 121 -16.94 -12.91 -9.45
C GLY A 121 -17.57 -11.63 -8.89
N ASP A 122 -18.18 -11.73 -7.71
CA ASP A 122 -18.71 -10.58 -6.96
C ASP A 122 -17.65 -9.90 -6.07
N GLY A 123 -16.43 -10.44 -6.05
CA GLY A 123 -15.31 -9.97 -5.25
C GLY A 123 -14.19 -9.32 -6.06
N THR A 124 -13.03 -9.21 -5.41
CA THR A 124 -11.80 -8.65 -5.97
C THR A 124 -10.64 -9.57 -5.67
N ARG A 125 -9.85 -9.92 -6.67
CA ARG A 125 -8.49 -10.39 -6.45
C ARG A 125 -7.59 -9.18 -6.21
N TYR A 126 -7.16 -9.06 -4.97
CA TYR A 126 -6.25 -8.05 -4.46
C TYR A 126 -4.82 -8.57 -4.58
N ILE A 127 -3.99 -7.88 -5.37
CA ILE A 127 -2.58 -8.25 -5.56
C ILE A 127 -1.72 -7.05 -5.20
N ALA A 128 -0.98 -7.14 -4.10
CA ALA A 128 0.03 -6.16 -3.73
C ALA A 128 1.42 -6.74 -3.97
N THR A 129 2.15 -6.20 -4.93
CA THR A 129 3.56 -6.48 -5.18
C THR A 129 4.40 -5.34 -4.61
N VAL A 130 5.33 -5.65 -3.72
CA VAL A 130 6.20 -4.69 -3.06
C VAL A 130 7.64 -4.92 -3.51
N LEU A 131 8.16 -3.98 -4.27
CA LEU A 131 9.49 -4.02 -4.87
C LEU A 131 10.48 -3.30 -3.96
N HIS A 132 11.65 -3.92 -3.77
CA HIS A 132 12.77 -3.38 -3.00
C HIS A 132 14.00 -3.22 -3.89
N ASP A 133 14.97 -2.41 -3.46
CA ASP A 133 16.22 -2.20 -4.20
C ASP A 133 17.23 -3.35 -4.08
N SER A 134 17.02 -4.24 -3.11
CA SER A 134 17.98 -5.28 -2.72
C SER A 134 17.32 -6.43 -1.98
N GLU A 135 17.96 -7.59 -2.01
CA GLU A 135 17.56 -8.76 -1.23
C GLU A 135 17.57 -8.47 0.29
N ALA A 136 18.53 -7.65 0.73
CA ALA A 136 18.66 -7.26 2.13
C ALA A 136 17.44 -6.44 2.59
N ALA A 137 17.03 -5.43 1.81
CA ALA A 137 15.83 -4.64 2.09
C ALA A 137 14.56 -5.51 2.07
N ARG A 138 14.42 -6.41 1.09
CA ARG A 138 13.30 -7.36 1.03
C ARG A 138 13.27 -8.28 2.27
N LYS A 139 14.44 -8.81 2.69
CA LYS A 139 14.60 -9.62 3.92
C LYS A 139 14.27 -8.85 5.18
N GLN A 140 14.67 -7.59 5.26
CA GLN A 140 14.34 -6.73 6.38
C GLN A 140 12.82 -6.51 6.47
N HIS A 141 12.17 -6.16 5.37
CA HIS A 141 10.71 -5.95 5.35
C HIS A 141 9.93 -7.23 5.69
N GLU A 142 10.34 -8.38 5.15
CA GLU A 142 9.75 -9.66 5.50
C GLU A 142 9.88 -9.97 7.00
N ALA A 143 11.08 -9.79 7.57
CA ALA A 143 11.34 -10.03 8.98
C ALA A 143 10.57 -9.08 9.92
N MET A 144 10.19 -7.89 9.43
CA MET A 144 9.31 -6.95 10.13
C MET A 144 7.82 -7.39 10.10
N GLY A 145 7.50 -8.53 9.49
CA GLY A 145 6.16 -9.11 9.52
C GLY A 145 5.28 -8.73 8.33
N PHE A 146 5.85 -8.47 7.14
CA PHE A 146 5.11 -8.09 5.93
C PHE A 146 3.81 -8.89 5.72
N ALA A 147 3.88 -10.22 5.71
CA ALA A 147 2.73 -11.06 5.39
C ALA A 147 1.60 -10.95 6.43
N GLU A 148 1.96 -10.99 7.70
CA GLU A 148 1.01 -10.88 8.82
C GLU A 148 0.43 -9.47 8.91
N GLY A 149 1.28 -8.44 8.84
CA GLY A 149 0.87 -7.05 8.94
C GLY A 149 0.00 -6.60 7.77
N TRP A 150 0.42 -6.89 6.53
CA TRP A 150 -0.37 -6.54 5.34
C TRP A 150 -1.67 -7.36 5.27
N GLY A 151 -1.61 -8.64 5.61
CA GLY A 151 -2.79 -9.51 5.70
C GLY A 151 -3.82 -8.97 6.68
N ALA A 152 -3.38 -8.59 7.89
CA ALA A 152 -4.25 -8.01 8.91
C ALA A 152 -4.83 -6.66 8.48
N ALA A 153 -4.03 -5.78 7.87
CA ALA A 153 -4.54 -4.52 7.32
C ALA A 153 -5.62 -4.76 6.25
N LEU A 154 -5.41 -5.73 5.35
CA LEU A 154 -6.42 -6.10 4.35
C LEU A 154 -7.70 -6.65 4.99
N ASP A 155 -7.60 -7.45 6.05
CA ASP A 155 -8.78 -7.94 6.78
C ASP A 155 -9.55 -6.79 7.45
N GLN A 156 -8.83 -5.79 8.01
CA GLN A 156 -9.43 -4.56 8.53
C GLN A 156 -10.14 -3.75 7.43
N LEU A 157 -9.54 -3.63 6.24
CA LEU A 157 -10.17 -2.99 5.07
C LEU A 157 -11.47 -3.68 4.71
N VAL A 158 -11.45 -5.01 4.55
CA VAL A 158 -12.64 -5.80 4.19
C VAL A 158 -13.74 -5.61 5.22
N THR A 159 -13.40 -5.63 6.50
CA THR A 159 -14.35 -5.41 7.59
C THR A 159 -14.97 -4.01 7.52
N LEU A 160 -14.14 -2.98 7.32
CA LEU A 160 -14.56 -1.59 7.23
C LEU A 160 -15.56 -1.37 6.09
N VAL A 161 -15.27 -1.89 4.89
CA VAL A 161 -16.11 -1.64 3.71
C VAL A 161 -17.37 -2.51 3.67
N LYS A 162 -17.39 -3.66 4.35
CA LYS A 162 -18.61 -4.47 4.52
C LYS A 162 -19.57 -3.89 5.56
N GLY A 163 -19.06 -3.10 6.50
CA GLY A 163 -19.86 -2.44 7.54
C GLY A 163 -20.56 -1.15 7.10
N ARG A 164 -20.40 -0.75 5.84
CA ARG A 164 -20.97 0.46 5.24
C ARG A 164 -22.10 0.09 4.28
#